data_AF-A0A849Z2Z5-F1
#
_entry.id   AF-A0A849Z2Z5-F1
#
_cell.length_a   1.000
_cell.length_b   1.000
_cell.length_c   1.000
_cell.angle_alpha   90.00
_cell.angle_beta   90.00
_cell.angle_gamma   90.00
#
_symmetry.space_group_name_H-M   'P 1'
#
loop_
_entity.id
_entity.type
_entity.pdbx_description
1 polymer ?
#
loop_
_entity_poly.entity_id
_entity_poly.type
_entity_poly.pdbx_seq_one_letter_code
_entity_poly.pdbx_strand_id
1 'polypeptide(L)'
;MKFLMTYAQRPNTPPPTPEKMAAIGAYTKKNIDAGIVVMTGGLVRPTRGIRIVCEAGKASIVDGPFAETKELIDGFALVDVPSREAAIAVAKEFMELAGDGEGEILQWFDQGEGQPPG
;
A
#
# COMPACT_ATOMS: atom_id res chain seq x y z
N MET A 1 6.11 -12.11 10.27
CA MET A 1 5.38 -12.42 9.03
C MET A 1 5.15 -11.13 8.31
N LYS A 2 5.33 -11.11 7.00
CA LYS A 2 5.24 -9.86 6.24
C LYS A 2 3.87 -9.69 5.60
N PHE A 3 3.39 -8.45 5.58
CA PHE A 3 2.14 -8.09 4.92
C PHE A 3 2.32 -6.79 4.15
N LEU A 4 1.84 -6.77 2.90
CA LEU A 4 1.68 -5.56 2.11
C LEU A 4 0.30 -4.98 2.41
N MET A 5 0.29 -3.76 2.93
CA MET A 5 -0.89 -2.97 3.17
C MET A 5 -1.01 -1.89 2.10
N THR A 6 -2.20 -1.70 1.54
CA THR A 6 -2.49 -0.64 0.55
C THR A 6 -3.44 0.39 1.13
N TYR A 7 -3.43 1.60 0.57
CA TYR A 7 -4.37 2.66 0.89
C TYR A 7 -4.79 3.41 -0.36
N ALA A 8 -6.08 3.66 -0.49
CA ALA A 8 -6.70 4.50 -1.51
C ALA A 8 -7.67 5.46 -0.82
N GLN A 9 -7.48 6.75 -1.01
CA GLN A 9 -8.42 7.78 -0.57
C GLN A 9 -9.72 7.67 -1.37
N ARG A 10 -10.85 7.98 -0.75
CA ARG A 10 -12.09 8.11 -1.52
C ARG A 10 -11.97 9.22 -2.57
N PRO A 11 -12.60 9.07 -3.75
CA PRO A 11 -12.65 10.14 -4.74
C PRO A 11 -13.18 11.44 -4.13
N ASN A 12 -12.60 12.57 -4.55
CA ASN A 12 -12.94 13.92 -4.08
C ASN A 12 -12.66 14.20 -2.59
N THR A 13 -11.84 13.38 -1.93
CA THR A 13 -11.34 13.70 -0.58
C THR A 13 -10.35 14.87 -0.65
N PRO A 14 -10.54 15.95 0.13
CA PRO A 14 -9.58 17.04 0.20
C PRO A 14 -8.20 16.54 0.66
N PRO A 15 -7.10 17.19 0.23
CA PRO A 15 -5.78 16.89 0.76
C PRO A 15 -5.76 16.94 2.29
N PRO A 16 -4.99 16.07 2.96
CA PRO A 16 -4.85 16.11 4.42
C PRO A 16 -4.31 17.47 4.89
N THR A 17 -4.77 17.95 6.05
CA THR A 17 -4.23 19.17 6.67
C THR A 17 -2.75 18.98 7.04
N PRO A 18 -1.96 20.06 7.17
CA PRO A 18 -0.57 19.96 7.62
C PRO A 18 -0.41 19.22 8.96
N GLU A 19 -1.34 19.43 9.90
CA GLU A 19 -1.37 18.74 11.19
C GLU A 19 -1.60 17.23 11.01
N LYS A 20 -2.53 16.85 10.13
CA LYS A 20 -2.80 15.44 9.82
C LYS A 20 -1.60 14.78 9.13
N MET A 21 -0.96 15.48 8.18
CA MET A 21 0.28 15.02 7.55
C MET A 21 1.41 14.82 8.57
N ALA A 22 1.57 15.74 9.53
CA ALA A 22 2.56 15.62 10.59
C ALA A 22 2.26 14.41 11.50
N ALA A 23 1.00 14.17 11.84
CA ALA A 23 0.59 13.03 12.64
C ALA A 23 0.85 11.70 11.92
N ILE A 24 0.50 11.60 10.63
CA ILE A 24 0.82 10.44 9.77
C ILE A 24 2.34 10.24 9.73
N GLY A 25 3.12 11.29 9.53
CA GLY A 25 4.58 11.22 9.51
C GLY A 25 5.17 10.72 10.83
N ALA A 26 4.66 11.19 11.97
CA ALA A 26 5.10 10.76 13.29
C ALA A 26 4.75 9.28 13.56
N TYR A 27 3.53 8.86 13.21
CA TYR A 27 3.10 7.46 13.33
C TYR A 27 3.95 6.54 12.47
N THR A 28 4.18 6.90 11.21
CA THR A 28 5.04 6.15 10.29
C THR A 28 6.46 6.04 10.83
N LYS A 29 7.05 7.15 11.28
CA LYS A 29 8.38 7.14 11.86
C LYS A 29 8.48 6.23 13.08
N LYS A 30 7.51 6.30 14.00
CA LYS A 30 7.46 5.42 15.18
C LYS A 30 7.46 3.94 14.78
N ASN A 31 6.66 3.57 13.78
CA ASN A 31 6.55 2.17 13.35
C ASN A 31 7.78 1.68 12.56
N ILE A 32 8.46 2.57 11.81
CA ILE A 32 9.76 2.28 11.20
C ILE A 32 10.81 2.05 12.29
N ASP A 33 10.91 2.95 13.26
CA ASP A 33 11.88 2.86 14.36
C ASP A 33 11.64 1.60 15.23
N ALA A 34 10.40 1.15 15.33
CA ALA A 34 10.02 -0.09 16.01
C ALA A 34 10.24 -1.38 15.19
N GLY A 35 10.67 -1.26 13.92
CA GLY A 35 10.83 -2.40 13.00
C GLY A 35 9.53 -3.02 12.50
N ILE A 36 8.38 -2.40 12.80
CA ILE A 36 7.06 -2.86 12.33
C ILE A 36 6.90 -2.55 10.85
N VAL A 37 7.27 -1.35 10.42
CA VAL A 37 7.24 -0.96 8.99
C VAL A 37 8.62 -1.19 8.38
N VAL A 38 8.68 -2.11 7.43
CA VAL A 38 9.90 -2.44 6.67
C VAL A 38 10.16 -1.39 5.59
N MET A 39 9.11 -0.99 4.86
CA MET A 39 9.15 0.10 3.90
C MET A 39 7.76 0.66 3.64
N THR A 40 7.67 1.92 3.21
CA THR A 40 6.40 2.55 2.86
C THR A 40 6.63 3.68 1.85
N GLY A 41 5.60 4.03 1.09
CA GLY A 41 5.65 5.15 0.16
C GLY A 41 4.28 5.52 -0.38
N GLY A 42 4.15 6.79 -0.77
CA GLY A 42 3.03 7.28 -1.57
C GLY A 42 3.23 6.93 -3.05
N LEU A 43 2.12 6.70 -3.75
CA LEU A 43 2.08 6.39 -5.16
C LEU A 43 1.29 7.49 -5.90
N VAL A 44 1.80 7.93 -7.05
CA VAL A 44 1.12 8.90 -7.92
C VAL A 44 0.56 8.16 -9.13
N ARG A 45 -0.50 7.35 -8.92
CA ARG A 45 -1.32 6.76 -9.98
C ARG A 45 -2.69 7.42 -9.90
N PRO A 46 -3.10 8.20 -10.91
CA PRO A 46 -3.27 7.70 -12.29
C PRO A 46 -2.46 8.43 -13.37
N THR A 47 -1.73 9.50 -13.03
CA THR A 47 -1.17 10.41 -14.07
C THR A 47 0.28 10.14 -14.47
N ARG A 48 1.05 9.40 -13.65
CA ARG A 48 2.50 9.18 -13.89
C ARG A 48 2.95 7.72 -13.88
N GLY A 49 2.01 6.78 -13.79
CA GLY A 49 2.34 5.35 -13.90
C GLY A 49 2.70 4.96 -15.33
N ILE A 50 3.67 4.07 -15.51
CA ILE A 50 3.98 3.44 -16.79
C ILE A 50 3.50 2.00 -16.73
N ARG A 51 2.63 1.60 -17.66
CA ARG A 51 2.18 0.22 -17.79
C ARG A 51 2.99 -0.47 -18.87
N ILE A 52 3.44 -1.68 -18.55
CA ILE A 52 4.15 -2.59 -19.46
C ILE A 52 3.37 -3.89 -19.56
N VAL A 53 3.21 -4.40 -20.76
CA VAL A 53 2.55 -5.68 -21.06
C VAL A 53 3.54 -6.55 -21.85
N CYS A 54 3.56 -7.85 -21.57
CA CYS A 54 4.35 -8.82 -22.33
C CYS A 54 3.41 -9.86 -22.94
N GLU A 55 3.37 -9.91 -24.27
CA GLU A 55 2.54 -10.83 -25.04
C GLU A 55 3.42 -11.56 -26.07
N ALA A 56 3.28 -12.89 -26.15
CA ALA A 56 4.07 -13.73 -27.04
C ALA A 56 5.59 -13.47 -26.98
N GLY A 57 6.12 -13.21 -25.77
CA GLY A 57 7.54 -12.94 -25.55
C GLY A 57 8.02 -11.55 -25.94
N LYS A 58 7.09 -10.62 -26.25
CA LYS A 58 7.41 -9.23 -26.61
C LYS A 58 6.81 -8.28 -25.59
N ALA A 59 7.66 -7.45 -24.99
CA ALA A 59 7.24 -6.40 -24.07
C ALA A 59 6.90 -5.11 -24.84
N SER A 60 5.78 -4.49 -24.50
CA SER A 60 5.34 -3.19 -25.02
C SER A 60 4.85 -2.29 -23.89
N ILE A 61 5.01 -0.99 -24.06
CA ILE A 61 4.40 0.02 -23.19
C ILE A 61 2.96 0.22 -23.65
N VAL A 62 2.03 0.25 -22.70
CA VAL A 62 0.60 0.45 -22.95
C VAL A 62 0.14 1.66 -22.16
N ASP A 63 -0.71 2.48 -22.78
CA ASP A 63 -1.27 3.64 -22.10
C ASP A 63 -2.32 3.23 -21.06
N GLY A 64 -2.31 3.94 -19.93
CA GLY A 64 -3.33 3.83 -18.89
C GLY A 64 -3.13 2.69 -17.88
N PRO A 65 -3.92 2.70 -16.78
CA PRO A 65 -3.88 1.69 -15.74
C PRO A 65 -4.40 0.33 -16.23
N PHE A 66 -4.40 -0.69 -15.36
CA PHE A 66 -5.11 -1.94 -15.64
C PHE A 66 -6.60 -1.67 -15.83
N ALA A 67 -7.23 -2.38 -16.77
CA ALA A 67 -8.62 -2.15 -17.17
C ALA A 67 -9.64 -2.37 -16.04
N GLU A 68 -9.29 -3.15 -15.01
CA GLU A 68 -10.19 -3.50 -13.90
C GLU A 68 -9.91 -2.73 -12.59
N THR A 69 -8.73 -2.13 -12.42
CA THR A 69 -8.43 -1.35 -11.20
C THR A 69 -8.77 0.13 -11.45
N LYS A 70 -10.07 0.45 -11.42
CA LYS A 70 -10.51 1.85 -11.26
C LYS A 70 -10.14 2.43 -9.90
N GLU A 71 -9.74 1.56 -8.96
CA GLU A 71 -9.30 1.92 -7.62
C GLU A 71 -7.78 2.12 -7.62
N LEU A 72 -7.40 3.37 -7.37
CA LEU A 72 -6.03 3.83 -7.43
C LEU A 72 -5.44 3.74 -6.03
N ILE A 73 -4.38 2.94 -5.88
CA ILE A 73 -3.63 2.89 -4.63
C ILE A 73 -2.80 4.17 -4.52
N ASP A 74 -3.07 4.98 -3.50
CA ASP A 74 -2.35 6.21 -3.15
C ASP A 74 -1.12 5.96 -2.29
N GLY A 75 -1.03 4.81 -1.63
CA GLY A 75 0.12 4.45 -0.83
C GLY A 75 0.16 2.99 -0.40
N PHE A 76 1.33 2.57 0.07
CA PHE A 76 1.52 1.23 0.60
C PHE A 76 2.45 1.23 1.81
N ALA A 77 2.35 0.19 2.63
CA ALA A 77 3.32 -0.15 3.66
C ALA A 77 3.56 -1.65 3.67
N LEU A 78 4.83 -2.07 3.64
CA LEU A 78 5.24 -3.43 3.97
C LEU A 78 5.52 -3.48 5.46
N VAL A 79 4.80 -4.32 6.18
CA VAL A 79 4.96 -4.50 7.63
C VAL A 79 5.46 -5.90 7.96
N ASP A 80 6.27 -6.05 9.01
CA ASP A 80 6.67 -7.34 9.56
C ASP A 80 6.16 -7.47 11.00
N VAL A 81 5.18 -8.35 11.18
CA VAL A 81 4.41 -8.48 12.42
C VAL A 81 4.17 -9.96 12.74
N PRO A 82 3.92 -10.33 14.01
CA PRO A 82 3.85 -11.74 14.40
C PRO A 82 2.58 -12.46 13.92
N SER A 83 1.52 -11.74 13.52
CA SER A 83 0.25 -12.34 13.12
C SER A 83 -0.55 -11.49 12.12
N ARG A 84 -1.56 -12.09 11.49
CA ARG A 84 -2.53 -11.37 10.64
C ARG A 84 -3.32 -10.34 11.46
N GLU A 85 -3.67 -10.67 12.69
CA GLU A 85 -4.38 -9.78 13.62
C GLU A 85 -3.52 -8.55 13.96
N ALA A 86 -2.21 -8.74 14.13
CA ALA A 86 -1.28 -7.63 14.32
C ALA A 86 -1.21 -6.74 13.07
N ALA A 87 -1.22 -7.32 11.86
CA ALA A 87 -1.29 -6.53 10.62
C ALA A 87 -2.60 -5.75 10.51
N ILE A 88 -3.73 -6.36 10.89
CA ILE A 88 -5.03 -5.69 10.94
C ILE A 88 -5.03 -4.53 11.94
N ALA A 89 -4.41 -4.68 13.10
CA ALA A 89 -4.31 -3.61 14.09
C ALA A 89 -3.53 -2.41 13.54
N VAL A 90 -2.35 -2.65 12.94
CA VAL A 90 -1.53 -1.60 12.33
C VAL A 90 -2.28 -0.91 11.18
N ALA A 91 -3.02 -1.67 10.37
CA ALA A 91 -3.84 -1.13 9.30
C ALA A 91 -4.97 -0.25 9.82
N LYS A 92 -5.69 -0.68 10.86
CA LYS A 92 -6.77 0.13 11.46
C LYS A 92 -6.24 1.44 12.02
N GLU A 93 -5.16 1.39 12.81
CA GLU A 93 -4.53 2.59 13.37
C GLU A 93 -4.09 3.57 12.27
N PHE A 94 -3.51 3.05 11.19
CA PHE A 94 -3.16 3.88 10.04
C PHE A 94 -4.39 4.49 9.35
N MET A 95 -5.44 3.71 9.10
CA MET A 95 -6.66 4.17 8.42
C MET A 95 -7.42 5.23 9.22
N GLU A 96 -7.52 5.04 10.54
CA GLU A 96 -8.13 6.03 11.45
C GLU A 96 -7.36 7.36 11.41
N LEU A 97 -6.04 7.30 11.26
CA LEU A 97 -5.18 8.47 11.15
C LEU A 97 -5.21 9.11 9.74
N ALA A 98 -5.20 8.30 8.68
CA ALA A 98 -5.20 8.74 7.29
C ALA A 98 -6.58 9.27 6.85
N GLY A 99 -7.67 8.78 7.44
CA GLY A 99 -9.06 9.14 7.16
C GLY A 99 -9.68 8.32 6.03
N ASP A 100 -10.93 8.67 5.69
CA ASP A 100 -11.79 7.96 4.75
C ASP A 100 -11.05 7.44 3.49
N GLY A 101 -11.08 6.12 3.35
CA GLY A 101 -10.43 5.41 2.27
C GLY A 101 -10.63 3.91 2.42
N GLU A 102 -9.99 3.18 1.52
CA GLU A 102 -10.07 1.73 1.43
C GLU A 102 -8.65 1.17 1.26
N GLY A 103 -8.47 -0.10 1.60
CA GLY A 103 -7.15 -0.72 1.60
C GLY A 103 -7.24 -2.23 1.77
N GLU A 104 -6.24 -2.93 1.26
CA GLU A 104 -6.11 -4.37 1.35
C GLU A 104 -4.90 -4.76 2.20
N ILE A 105 -4.97 -5.93 2.85
CA ILE A 105 -3.86 -6.52 3.58
C ILE A 105 -3.54 -7.86 2.91
N LEU A 106 -2.42 -7.89 2.21
CA LEU A 106 -1.96 -9.03 1.43
C LEU A 106 -0.77 -9.66 2.14
N GLN A 107 -0.77 -10.97 2.32
CA GLN A 107 0.41 -11.65 2.88
C GLN A 107 1.57 -11.57 1.87
N TRP A 108 2.73 -11.14 2.35
CA TRP A 108 3.96 -11.05 1.58
C TRP A 108 4.80 -12.31 1.81
N PHE A 109 5.38 -12.83 0.74
CA PHE A 109 6.27 -13.98 0.75
C PHE A 109 7.62 -13.58 0.20
N ASP A 110 8.67 -13.94 0.92
CA ASP A 110 10.03 -13.72 0.43
C ASP A 110 10.40 -14.76 -0.63
N GLN A 111 11.39 -14.42 -1.46
CA GLN A 111 11.92 -15.33 -2.48
C GLN A 111 12.42 -16.62 -1.82
N GLY A 112 11.88 -17.77 -2.24
CA GLY A 112 12.23 -19.08 -1.69
C GLY A 112 11.30 -19.59 -0.58
N GLU A 113 10.40 -18.75 -0.06
CA GLU A 113 9.25 -19.23 0.69
C GLU A 113 8.25 -19.82 -0.33
N GLY A 114 7.89 -21.10 -0.18
CA GLY A 114 6.96 -21.76 -1.10
C GLY A 114 5.64 -20.98 -1.22
N GLN A 115 5.02 -21.03 -2.40
CA GLN A 115 3.71 -20.40 -2.66
C GLN A 115 2.71 -20.79 -1.55
N PRO A 116 1.91 -19.86 -1.00
CA PRO A 116 0.87 -20.22 -0.05
C PRO A 116 -0.10 -21.26 -0.64
N PRO A 117 -0.67 -22.15 0.20
CA PRO A 117 -1.82 -22.93 -0.21
C PRO A 117 -2.95 -21.97 -0.60
N GLY A 118 -3.54 -22.21 -1.78
CA GLY A 118 -4.65 -21.42 -2.31
C GLY A 118 -5.94 -21.55 -1.52
#